data_AF-A0A2Y9T5T7-F1
#
_entry.id   AF-A0A2Y9T5T7-F1
#
_cell.length_a   1.000
_cell.length_b   1.000
_cell.length_c   1.000
_cell.angle_alpha   90.00
_cell.angle_beta   90.00
_cell.angle_gamma   90.00
#
_symmetry.space_group_name_H-M   'P 1'
#
loop_
_entity.id
_entity.type
_entity.pdbx_description
1 polymer ?
#
loop_
_entity_poly.entity_id
_entity_poly.type
_entity_poly.pdbx_seq_one_letter_code
_entity_poly.pdbx_strand_id
1 'polypeptide(L)'
;MLLFVLLFLLLLPLAVLWRRRPSQDARLSWLVRLQHRVAWGALCWAAAWQRKSLAQSTLHAGQSQQRALRRCLQGAQSPRCPLRGSTDIGIFRNHLPLTKASQLQEEESGGQLLPPTSNQYRGEVSLQATLLGLAALNKTCPEVLAPEGTARVTPSSPWPYPLPWPWNALGQLGPAGAKDPRALLLEALRSPGLRALEAGTAVELLDVFLGLEADGEELAEALAAGNPGASLPRRAAELREALEQGPRGLALRLWPKLQVVVTLDAGGQAEAVAALGALWCQGLAFFSPAYAASGGVVGLSLWPEQPHGLYLLPPGGPFIELLPLKEGTREEAAPTVLLAEAQKGKEYELVLTDHTRLTRCRLGDVVQVVGAYNQCPVVRFVCRLGQTLSVRGEDTGEDVFSEALGRAVGQWPGARLLDHGCVESSILDSSEGSAPHYEVFVALKGLRNLSEENRDKLDHCLQEASARYKSLRFRGSVGPARVHLVGWGAFRELRAALAACPSAPFPPEVPRVLKHRYLAQYLQRRVVS
;
A
#
# COMPACT_ATOMS: atom_id res chain seq x y z
N MET A 1 34.48 22.97 5.07
CA MET A 1 33.03 22.99 5.41
C MET A 1 32.42 21.60 5.47
N LEU A 2 32.58 20.72 4.46
CA LEU A 2 32.20 19.29 4.57
C LEU A 2 32.94 18.56 5.71
N LEU A 3 34.22 18.89 5.91
CA LEU A 3 35.06 18.33 6.97
C LEU A 3 34.57 18.67 8.39
N PHE A 4 33.98 19.85 8.58
CA PHE A 4 33.45 20.29 9.87
C PHE A 4 32.15 19.56 10.23
N VAL A 5 31.30 19.28 9.23
CA VAL A 5 30.08 18.47 9.40
C VAL A 5 30.44 17.01 9.70
N LEU A 6 31.47 16.46 9.04
CA LEU A 6 31.98 15.12 9.33
C LEU A 6 32.62 15.02 10.73
N LEU A 7 33.39 16.02 11.14
CA LEU A 7 34.00 16.08 12.48
C LEU A 7 32.93 16.18 13.58
N PHE A 8 31.84 16.91 13.33
CA PHE A 8 30.70 17.02 14.26
C PHE A 8 29.90 15.71 14.33
N LEU A 9 29.71 15.02 13.20
CA LEU A 9 29.10 13.68 13.15
C LEU A 9 29.94 12.61 13.89
N LEU A 10 31.27 12.79 13.95
CA LEU A 10 32.20 11.91 14.67
C LEU A 10 32.28 12.17 16.19
N LEU A 11 31.88 13.36 16.67
CA LEU A 11 31.94 13.71 18.11
C LEU A 11 30.65 13.33 18.88
N LEU A 12 29.52 13.13 18.19
CA LEU A 12 28.24 12.72 18.78
C LEU A 12 28.13 11.25 19.27
N PRO A 13 28.87 10.24 18.75
CA PRO A 13 28.85 8.87 19.25
C PRO A 13 29.39 8.74 20.69
N LEU A 14 30.22 9.67 21.17
CA LEU A 14 30.73 9.64 22.55
C LEU A 14 29.64 9.91 23.59
N ALA A 15 28.59 10.65 23.23
CA ALA A 15 27.41 10.84 24.09
C ALA A 15 26.52 9.58 24.16
N VAL A 16 26.68 8.61 23.26
CA VAL A 16 25.90 7.36 23.23
C VAL A 16 26.35 6.38 24.32
N LEU A 17 27.60 6.46 24.78
CA LEU A 17 28.06 5.69 25.95
C LEU A 17 27.27 6.03 27.22
N TRP A 18 26.59 7.18 27.27
CA TRP A 18 25.80 7.62 28.42
C TRP A 18 24.31 7.28 28.32
N ARG A 19 23.84 6.74 27.19
CA ARG A 19 22.44 6.35 26.98
C ARG A 19 22.03 5.05 27.72
N ARG A 20 22.98 4.39 28.41
CA ARG A 20 22.80 3.10 29.10
C ARG A 20 22.54 3.18 30.61
N ARG A 21 22.30 4.36 31.19
CA ARG A 21 21.83 4.47 32.59
C ARG A 21 20.46 5.13 32.67
N PRO A 22 19.43 4.42 33.17
CA PRO A 22 18.16 5.04 33.49
C PRO A 22 18.30 5.72 34.85
N SER A 23 18.76 6.98 34.84
CA SER A 23 18.61 7.84 36.02
C SER A 23 18.56 9.30 35.58
N GLN A 24 17.40 9.90 35.84
CA GLN A 24 17.10 11.32 36.10
C GLN A 24 18.14 12.35 35.62
N ASP A 25 17.81 13.17 34.62
CA ASP A 25 18.28 14.56 34.60
C ASP A 25 17.61 15.43 33.52
N ALA A 26 17.02 16.56 33.94
CA ALA A 26 16.57 17.64 33.05
C ALA A 26 17.71 18.19 32.16
N ARG A 27 18.97 17.92 32.53
CA ARG A 27 20.20 18.29 31.81
C ARG A 27 20.43 17.52 30.50
N LEU A 28 19.71 16.44 30.21
CA LEU A 28 19.84 15.71 28.93
C LEU A 28 18.79 16.14 27.88
N SER A 29 17.76 16.88 28.29
CA SER A 29 16.67 17.32 27.41
C SER A 29 17.11 18.31 26.33
N TRP A 30 18.08 19.19 26.63
CA TRP A 30 18.61 20.14 25.66
C TRP A 30 19.44 19.46 24.57
N LEU A 31 20.19 18.40 24.92
CA LEU A 31 20.98 17.60 23.97
C LEU A 31 20.06 16.84 23.00
N VAL A 32 18.98 16.24 23.50
CA VAL A 32 17.98 15.57 22.66
C VAL A 32 17.29 16.56 21.72
N ARG A 33 16.91 17.76 22.22
CA ARG A 33 16.35 18.83 21.38
C ARG A 33 17.34 19.35 20.35
N LEU A 34 18.62 19.48 20.71
CA LEU A 34 19.66 19.91 19.78
C LEU A 34 19.93 18.85 18.70
N GLN A 35 20.01 17.58 19.08
CA GLN A 35 20.12 16.44 18.15
C GLN A 35 18.92 16.39 17.20
N HIS A 36 17.70 16.54 17.72
CA HIS A 36 16.48 16.60 16.91
C HIS A 36 16.52 17.77 15.91
N ARG A 37 16.92 18.98 16.34
CA ARG A 37 17.06 20.14 15.46
C ARG A 37 18.16 19.98 14.40
N VAL A 38 19.33 19.45 14.78
CA VAL A 38 20.47 19.26 13.86
C VAL A 38 20.17 18.16 12.86
N ALA A 39 19.57 17.05 13.32
CA ALA A 39 18.99 16.06 12.45
C ALA A 39 18.05 16.82 11.51
N TRP A 40 16.93 17.36 12.00
CA TRP A 40 15.90 18.02 11.18
C TRP A 40 16.43 19.00 10.12
N GLY A 41 17.39 19.85 10.45
CA GLY A 41 18.05 20.75 9.50
C GLY A 41 18.68 20.03 8.31
N ALA A 42 19.34 18.90 8.56
CA ALA A 42 19.88 18.04 7.50
C ALA A 42 18.79 17.34 6.66
N LEU A 43 17.56 17.11 7.16
CA LEU A 43 16.43 16.58 6.35
C LEU A 43 16.06 17.66 5.40
N CYS A 44 15.84 18.86 5.95
CA CYS A 44 15.21 19.92 5.20
C CYS A 44 16.13 20.26 4.05
N TRP A 45 17.43 20.24 4.31
CA TRP A 45 18.45 20.31 3.29
C TRP A 45 18.42 19.13 2.29
N ALA A 46 18.42 17.88 2.77
CA ALA A 46 18.38 16.70 1.89
C ALA A 46 17.11 16.62 1.03
N ALA A 47 15.95 16.91 1.61
CA ALA A 47 14.65 16.97 0.96
C ALA A 47 14.56 18.17 0.01
N ALA A 48 15.12 19.33 0.34
CA ALA A 48 15.23 20.45 -0.60
C ALA A 48 16.13 20.11 -1.78
N TRP A 49 17.24 19.41 -1.54
CA TRP A 49 18.11 18.89 -2.59
C TRP A 49 17.39 17.86 -3.47
N GLN A 50 16.70 16.89 -2.87
CA GLN A 50 15.88 15.91 -3.57
C GLN A 50 14.77 16.58 -4.39
N ARG A 51 14.10 17.59 -3.84
CA ARG A 51 13.04 18.35 -4.52
C ARG A 51 13.59 19.13 -5.72
N LYS A 52 14.77 19.75 -5.58
CA LYS A 52 15.45 20.43 -6.68
C LYS A 52 15.89 19.44 -7.76
N SER A 53 16.46 18.31 -7.36
CA SER A 53 16.85 17.23 -8.27
C SER A 53 15.64 16.69 -9.05
N LEU A 54 14.54 16.41 -8.34
CA LEU A 54 13.27 15.98 -8.94
C LEU A 54 12.69 17.04 -9.88
N ALA A 55 12.71 18.32 -9.51
CA ALA A 55 12.25 19.39 -10.39
C ALA A 55 13.07 19.45 -11.69
N GLN A 56 14.40 19.32 -11.60
CA GLN A 56 15.26 19.29 -12.79
C GLN A 56 15.04 18.05 -13.66
N SER A 57 14.87 16.87 -13.04
CA SER A 57 14.67 15.62 -13.76
C SER A 57 13.32 15.57 -14.46
N THR A 58 12.26 16.09 -13.82
CA THR A 58 10.89 16.17 -14.36
C THR A 58 10.71 17.27 -15.40
N LEU A 59 11.54 18.33 -15.40
CA LEU A 59 11.55 19.35 -16.46
C LEU A 59 12.08 18.81 -17.81
N HIS A 60 12.98 17.82 -17.77
CA HIS A 60 13.56 17.18 -18.94
C HIS A 60 13.33 15.66 -18.90
N ALA A 61 12.07 15.26 -18.74
CA ALA A 61 11.71 13.87 -18.44
C ALA A 61 12.26 12.88 -19.47
N GLY A 62 12.18 13.19 -20.77
CA GLY A 62 12.72 12.32 -21.83
C GLY A 62 14.22 12.07 -21.71
N GLN A 63 15.02 13.11 -21.47
CA GLN A 63 16.47 12.97 -21.27
C GLN A 63 16.81 12.24 -19.95
N SER A 64 16.00 12.46 -18.92
CA SER A 64 16.14 11.77 -17.63
C SER A 64 15.83 10.28 -17.76
N GLN A 65 14.80 9.91 -18.52
CA GLN A 65 14.46 8.53 -18.83
C GLN A 65 15.52 7.82 -19.68
N GLN A 66 16.08 8.50 -20.69
CA GLN A 66 17.22 7.95 -21.45
C GLN A 66 18.43 7.69 -20.54
N ARG A 67 18.73 8.60 -19.60
CA ARG A 67 19.80 8.41 -18.62
C ARG A 67 19.50 7.24 -17.67
N ALA A 68 18.26 7.08 -17.23
CA ALA A 68 17.84 5.95 -16.41
C ALA A 68 18.03 4.62 -17.17
N LEU A 69 17.57 4.55 -18.42
CA LEU A 69 17.75 3.38 -19.28
C LEU A 69 19.24 3.02 -19.45
N ARG A 70 20.10 4.02 -19.69
CA ARG A 70 21.56 3.81 -19.75
C ARG A 70 22.12 3.19 -18.48
N ARG A 71 21.70 3.67 -17.30
CA ARG A 71 22.12 3.11 -16.01
C ARG A 71 21.62 1.67 -15.85
N CYS A 72 20.37 1.38 -16.24
CA CYS A 72 19.84 0.02 -16.21
C CYS A 72 20.69 -0.94 -17.05
N LEU A 73 21.00 -0.55 -18.30
CA LEU A 73 21.81 -1.36 -19.21
C LEU A 73 23.28 -1.52 -18.76
N GLN A 74 23.86 -0.51 -18.10
CA GLN A 74 25.23 -0.57 -17.57
C GLN A 74 25.34 -1.39 -16.27
N GLY A 75 24.30 -1.40 -15.45
CA GLY A 75 24.28 -2.10 -14.16
C GLY A 75 24.11 -3.62 -14.26
N ALA A 76 23.70 -4.13 -15.42
CA ALA A 76 23.49 -5.56 -15.63
C ALA A 76 24.81 -6.32 -15.73
N GLN A 77 25.15 -7.08 -14.68
CA GLN A 77 26.37 -7.88 -14.59
C GLN A 77 26.32 -9.19 -15.40
N SER A 78 25.49 -9.29 -16.44
CA SER A 78 25.33 -10.54 -17.21
C SER A 78 26.12 -10.50 -18.52
N PRO A 79 27.01 -11.49 -18.80
CA PRO A 79 27.81 -11.56 -20.02
C PRO A 79 27.01 -11.81 -21.31
N ARG A 80 25.68 -11.98 -21.20
CA ARG A 80 24.77 -12.25 -22.33
C ARG A 80 23.95 -11.04 -22.80
N CYS A 81 24.20 -9.81 -22.34
CA CYS A 81 23.42 -8.66 -22.81
C CYS A 81 23.97 -8.13 -24.16
N PRO A 82 23.25 -8.29 -25.29
CA PRO A 82 23.74 -7.85 -26.61
C PRO A 82 23.67 -6.32 -26.80
N LEU A 83 23.17 -5.59 -25.79
CA LEU A 83 22.87 -4.15 -25.84
C LEU A 83 24.01 -3.25 -25.33
N ARG A 84 25.22 -3.79 -25.13
CA ARG A 84 26.34 -3.04 -24.53
C ARG A 84 26.78 -1.87 -25.43
N GLY A 85 26.28 -0.67 -25.15
CA GLY A 85 26.68 0.58 -25.81
C GLY A 85 25.58 1.27 -26.64
N SER A 86 24.47 0.60 -26.95
CA SER A 86 23.33 1.25 -27.60
C SER A 86 22.39 1.85 -26.56
N THR A 87 22.04 3.13 -26.73
CA THR A 87 21.14 3.88 -25.84
C THR A 87 19.83 4.24 -26.51
N ASP A 88 19.61 3.66 -27.69
CA ASP A 88 18.41 3.87 -28.49
C ASP A 88 17.24 3.04 -27.92
N ILE A 89 16.14 3.73 -27.65
CA ILE A 89 14.91 3.13 -27.12
C ILE A 89 14.31 2.11 -28.09
N GLY A 90 14.39 2.34 -29.40
CA GLY A 90 13.90 1.41 -30.40
C GLY A 90 14.69 0.10 -30.38
N ILE A 91 16.02 0.18 -30.29
CA ILE A 91 16.89 -0.99 -30.17
C ILE A 91 16.59 -1.74 -28.86
N PHE A 92 16.48 -1.03 -27.74
CA PHE A 92 16.09 -1.62 -26.46
C PHE A 92 14.76 -2.37 -26.54
N ARG A 93 13.72 -1.77 -27.12
CA ARG A 93 12.39 -2.37 -27.28
C ARG A 93 12.39 -3.58 -28.21
N ASN A 94 13.24 -3.60 -29.24
CA ASN A 94 13.34 -4.71 -30.18
C ASN A 94 14.07 -5.92 -29.57
N HIS A 95 15.07 -5.69 -28.73
CA HIS A 95 15.83 -6.78 -28.11
C HIS A 95 15.17 -7.36 -26.86
N LEU A 96 14.33 -6.58 -26.18
CA LEU A 96 13.63 -7.00 -24.98
C LEU A 96 12.11 -6.94 -25.22
N PRO A 97 11.44 -8.10 -25.41
CA PRO A 97 9.99 -8.13 -25.54
C PRO A 97 9.31 -7.81 -24.21
N LEU A 98 8.02 -7.48 -24.28
CA LEU A 98 7.18 -7.33 -23.10
C LEU A 98 6.90 -8.72 -22.48
N THR A 99 7.18 -8.86 -21.19
CA THR A 99 6.93 -10.11 -20.44
C THR A 99 5.89 -9.84 -19.35
N LYS A 100 4.96 -10.77 -19.13
CA LYS A 100 3.99 -10.66 -18.03
C LYS A 100 4.65 -10.99 -16.69
N ALA A 101 4.31 -10.24 -15.63
CA ALA A 101 4.83 -10.50 -14.28
C ALA A 101 4.59 -11.95 -13.81
N SER A 102 3.46 -12.56 -14.14
CA SER A 102 3.13 -13.95 -13.77
C SER A 102 4.04 -14.99 -14.44
N GLN A 103 4.48 -14.76 -15.68
CA GLN A 103 5.37 -15.65 -16.41
C GLN A 103 6.78 -15.66 -15.81
N LEU A 104 7.24 -14.50 -15.29
CA LEU A 104 8.52 -14.41 -14.58
C LEU A 104 8.50 -15.20 -13.26
N GLN A 105 7.36 -15.26 -12.58
CA GLN A 105 7.22 -15.98 -11.32
C GLN A 105 7.19 -17.52 -11.51
N GLU A 106 6.68 -17.99 -12.65
CA GLU A 106 6.71 -19.40 -13.06
C GLU A 106 8.13 -19.85 -13.49
N GLU A 107 8.85 -19.04 -14.28
CA GLU A 107 10.24 -19.34 -14.68
C GLU A 107 11.20 -19.37 -13.48
N GLU A 108 10.99 -18.51 -12.47
CA GLU A 108 11.75 -18.51 -11.21
C GLU A 108 11.50 -19.75 -10.35
N SER A 109 10.35 -20.42 -10.49
CA SER A 109 10.03 -21.64 -9.75
C SER A 109 10.73 -22.89 -10.30
N GLY A 110 11.25 -22.84 -11.54
CA GLY A 110 11.96 -23.96 -12.20
C GLY A 110 13.49 -23.92 -12.11
N GLY A 111 14.09 -22.87 -11.53
CA GLY A 111 15.54 -22.66 -11.45
C GLY A 111 16.04 -22.39 -10.03
N GLN A 112 17.36 -22.50 -9.81
CA GLN A 112 18.01 -22.30 -8.51
C GLN A 112 17.59 -20.95 -7.88
N LEU A 113 16.79 -21.03 -6.82
CA LEU A 113 16.20 -19.91 -6.09
C LEU A 113 17.29 -18.98 -5.53
N LEU A 114 17.40 -17.77 -6.07
CA LEU A 114 17.94 -16.66 -5.31
C LEU A 114 16.86 -16.21 -4.31
N PRO A 115 17.13 -16.18 -3.00
CA PRO A 115 16.16 -15.65 -2.04
C PRO A 115 15.87 -14.18 -2.39
N PRO A 116 14.63 -13.67 -2.25
CA PRO A 116 14.43 -12.24 -2.25
C PRO A 116 15.12 -11.72 -0.99
N THR A 117 16.32 -11.21 -1.18
CA THR A 117 16.95 -10.43 -0.14
C THR A 117 16.09 -9.19 0.03
N SER A 118 15.72 -8.87 1.27
CA SER A 118 15.00 -7.65 1.67
C SER A 118 15.64 -6.33 1.20
N ASN A 119 16.77 -6.39 0.48
CA ASN A 119 17.44 -5.29 -0.20
C ASN A 119 16.99 -5.07 -1.65
N GLN A 120 16.22 -5.96 -2.28
CA GLN A 120 15.80 -5.84 -3.69
C GLN A 120 14.88 -4.63 -3.96
N TYR A 121 14.24 -4.08 -2.92
CA TYR A 121 13.31 -2.95 -3.03
C TYR A 121 13.90 -1.59 -2.62
N ARG A 122 15.21 -1.55 -2.34
CA ARG A 122 15.88 -0.39 -1.73
C ARG A 122 16.49 0.54 -2.79
N GLY A 123 15.62 1.13 -3.63
CA GLY A 123 16.01 2.05 -4.72
C GLY A 123 16.13 3.53 -4.31
N GLU A 124 16.72 4.33 -5.20
CA GLU A 124 16.82 5.81 -5.07
C GLU A 124 15.44 6.47 -4.90
N VAL A 125 14.43 5.94 -5.59
CA VAL A 125 13.03 6.41 -5.52
C VAL A 125 12.42 6.16 -4.13
N SER A 126 12.73 5.03 -3.48
CA SER A 126 12.27 4.74 -2.11
C SER A 126 12.82 5.75 -1.11
N LEU A 127 14.10 6.10 -1.22
CA LEU A 127 14.72 7.15 -0.39
C LEU A 127 14.09 8.52 -0.67
N GLN A 128 13.89 8.84 -1.94
CA GLN A 128 13.27 10.09 -2.37
C GLN A 128 11.84 10.21 -1.84
N ALA A 129 11.04 9.13 -1.88
CA ALA A 129 9.70 9.07 -1.32
C ALA A 129 9.68 9.36 0.18
N THR A 130 10.56 8.71 0.96
CA THR A 130 10.64 8.97 2.41
C THR A 130 11.05 10.42 2.71
N LEU A 131 12.09 10.94 2.07
CA LEU A 131 12.59 12.29 2.34
C LEU A 131 11.60 13.38 1.95
N LEU A 132 10.99 13.27 0.76
CA LEU A 132 10.01 14.24 0.29
C LEU A 132 8.70 14.12 1.08
N GLY A 133 8.27 12.90 1.42
CA GLY A 133 7.06 12.67 2.20
C GLY A 133 7.17 13.24 3.62
N LEU A 134 8.29 13.02 4.31
CA LEU A 134 8.53 13.62 5.63
C LEU A 134 8.61 15.15 5.57
N ALA A 135 9.27 15.71 4.56
CA ALA A 135 9.32 17.16 4.37
C ALA A 135 7.94 17.76 4.05
N ALA A 136 7.11 17.03 3.30
CA ALA A 136 5.75 17.43 2.98
C ALA A 136 4.86 17.39 4.22
N LEU A 137 4.90 16.30 5.00
CA LEU A 137 4.20 16.20 6.29
C LEU A 137 4.61 17.29 7.26
N ASN A 138 5.90 17.62 7.35
CA ASN A 138 6.33 18.69 8.24
C ASN A 138 5.77 20.06 7.83
N LYS A 139 5.55 20.27 6.54
CA LYS A 139 5.01 21.54 6.04
C LYS A 139 3.54 21.68 6.42
N THR A 140 2.77 20.60 6.38
CA THR A 140 1.32 20.60 6.66
C THR A 140 1.03 20.44 8.15
N CYS A 141 1.77 19.57 8.83
CA CYS A 141 1.57 19.20 10.22
C CYS A 141 2.93 19.17 10.94
N PRO A 142 3.54 20.33 11.24
CA PRO A 142 4.89 20.39 11.84
C PRO A 142 4.96 19.72 13.22
N GLU A 143 3.84 19.66 13.95
CA GLU A 143 3.78 19.01 15.26
C GLU A 143 3.89 17.48 15.19
N VAL A 144 3.63 16.87 14.03
CA VAL A 144 3.67 15.41 13.86
C VAL A 144 5.06 14.85 14.11
N LEU A 145 6.10 15.58 13.68
CA LEU A 145 7.50 15.13 13.74
C LEU A 145 8.21 15.57 15.02
N ALA A 146 7.45 16.05 16.02
CA ALA A 146 7.97 16.24 17.36
C ALA A 146 8.41 14.89 17.97
N PRO A 147 9.40 14.87 18.88
CA PRO A 147 9.73 13.67 19.63
C PRO A 147 8.46 13.09 20.28
N GLU A 148 8.27 11.77 20.15
CA GLU A 148 7.10 11.06 20.72
C GLU A 148 5.73 11.43 20.09
N GLY A 149 5.73 12.16 18.97
CA GLY A 149 4.51 12.54 18.24
C GLY A 149 3.94 11.46 17.32
N THR A 150 4.70 10.43 17.00
CA THR A 150 4.34 9.39 16.04
C THR A 150 4.45 8.00 16.66
N ALA A 151 3.47 7.12 16.38
CA ALA A 151 3.56 5.70 16.71
C ALA A 151 3.27 4.85 15.49
N ARG A 152 4.07 3.79 15.32
CA ARG A 152 3.85 2.78 14.31
C ARG A 152 3.11 1.60 14.92
N VAL A 153 1.97 1.22 14.35
CA VAL A 153 1.10 0.15 14.88
C VAL A 153 1.20 -1.18 14.11
N THR A 154 1.95 -1.20 13.01
CA THR A 154 2.20 -2.42 12.22
C THR A 154 3.70 -2.74 12.15
N PRO A 155 4.08 -4.01 11.97
CA PRO A 155 5.49 -4.37 11.80
C PRO A 155 6.12 -3.74 10.55
N SER A 156 5.33 -3.62 9.48
CA SER A 156 5.65 -2.93 8.24
C SER A 156 5.65 -1.40 8.47
N SER A 157 6.56 -0.68 7.82
CA SER A 157 6.57 0.79 7.83
C SER A 157 5.91 1.33 6.56
N PRO A 158 5.13 2.43 6.65
CA PRO A 158 4.67 3.12 5.45
C PRO A 158 5.80 3.80 4.68
N TRP A 159 6.95 4.00 5.33
CA TRP A 159 8.11 4.64 4.74
C TRP A 159 8.95 3.63 3.96
N PRO A 160 9.04 3.74 2.61
CA PRO A 160 9.70 2.72 1.79
C PRO A 160 11.21 2.60 2.03
N TYR A 161 11.82 3.61 2.63
CA TYR A 161 13.24 3.61 2.98
C TYR A 161 13.44 3.97 4.46
N PRO A 162 14.08 3.10 5.27
CA PRO A 162 14.44 3.42 6.64
C PRO A 162 15.62 4.39 6.64
N LEU A 163 15.44 5.55 7.24
CA LEU A 163 16.48 6.59 7.22
C LEU A 163 17.66 6.19 8.12
N PRO A 164 18.92 6.39 7.71
CA PRO A 164 20.07 6.07 8.54
C PRO A 164 20.21 7.07 9.70
N TRP A 165 21.07 6.76 10.67
CA TRP A 165 21.50 7.74 11.67
C TRP A 165 22.09 9.00 10.99
N PRO A 166 21.82 10.23 11.47
CA PRO A 166 21.17 10.62 12.73
C PRO A 166 19.62 10.66 12.70
N TRP A 167 19.02 10.27 11.58
CA TRP A 167 17.60 10.45 11.31
C TRP A 167 16.64 9.60 12.12
N ASN A 168 17.13 8.46 12.62
CA ASN A 168 16.38 7.55 13.50
C ASN A 168 15.83 8.24 14.76
N ALA A 169 16.39 9.38 15.16
CA ALA A 169 15.99 10.12 16.36
C ALA A 169 14.67 10.92 16.22
N LEU A 170 14.07 10.97 15.02
CA LEU A 170 12.98 11.91 14.70
C LEU A 170 11.56 11.38 14.91
N GLY A 171 11.41 10.31 15.69
CA GLY A 171 10.11 9.89 16.20
C GLY A 171 9.72 8.50 15.72
N GLN A 172 10.19 7.49 16.45
CA GLN A 172 9.50 6.22 16.47
C GLN A 172 9.27 5.83 17.93
N LEU A 173 8.02 5.96 18.41
CA LEU A 173 7.53 5.11 19.49
C LEU A 173 7.35 3.72 18.89
N GLY A 174 8.36 2.89 19.09
CA GLY A 174 8.36 1.50 18.67
C GLY A 174 9.71 0.88 18.99
N PRO A 175 9.78 -0.26 19.69
CA PRO A 175 11.04 -0.96 19.86
C PRO A 175 11.60 -1.26 18.46
N ALA A 176 12.83 -0.80 18.19
CA ALA A 176 13.54 -1.18 16.98
C ALA A 176 13.64 -2.72 16.95
N GLY A 177 12.79 -3.37 16.15
CA GLY A 177 12.73 -4.83 16.04
C GLY A 177 11.51 -5.53 16.66
N ALA A 178 10.52 -4.82 17.21
CA ALA A 178 9.24 -5.45 17.59
C ALA A 178 8.49 -5.91 16.34
N LYS A 179 8.46 -7.23 16.12
CA LYS A 179 7.70 -7.89 15.05
C LYS A 179 6.24 -8.13 15.42
N ASP A 180 5.89 -7.97 16.69
CA ASP A 180 4.56 -8.24 17.20
C ASP A 180 3.66 -6.99 17.08
N PRO A 181 2.57 -7.03 16.27
CA PRO A 181 1.64 -5.92 16.15
C PRO A 181 0.96 -5.57 17.49
N ARG A 182 0.74 -6.53 18.39
CA ARG A 182 0.10 -6.28 19.68
C ARG A 182 0.97 -5.39 20.57
N ALA A 183 2.27 -5.68 20.64
CA ALA A 183 3.22 -4.86 21.38
C ALA A 183 3.32 -3.42 20.83
N LEU A 184 3.29 -3.25 19.51
CA LEU A 184 3.30 -1.93 18.86
C LEU A 184 2.04 -1.13 19.19
N LEU A 185 0.87 -1.77 19.15
CA LEU A 185 -0.40 -1.15 19.51
C LEU A 185 -0.45 -0.74 20.99
N LEU A 186 0.02 -1.62 21.90
CA LEU A 186 0.11 -1.29 23.32
C LEU A 186 0.97 -0.05 23.56
N GLU A 187 2.14 0.05 22.93
CA GLU A 187 3.00 1.23 23.05
C GLU A 187 2.30 2.51 22.54
N ALA A 188 1.56 2.42 21.44
CA ALA A 188 0.78 3.55 20.92
C ALA A 188 -0.34 3.98 21.90
N LEU A 189 -1.06 3.02 22.50
CA LEU A 189 -2.15 3.29 23.46
C LEU A 189 -1.67 3.98 24.75
N ARG A 190 -0.43 3.70 25.17
CA ARG A 190 0.22 4.34 26.33
C ARG A 190 0.45 5.84 26.13
N SER A 191 0.50 6.29 24.89
CA SER A 191 0.83 7.67 24.51
C SER A 191 -0.43 8.43 24.03
N PRO A 192 -1.19 9.13 24.91
CA PRO A 192 -2.34 9.93 24.48
C PRO A 192 -1.96 11.16 23.64
N GLY A 193 -0.68 11.54 23.65
CA GLY A 193 -0.15 12.73 22.97
C GLY A 193 0.14 12.54 21.48
N LEU A 194 -0.15 11.37 20.90
CA LEU A 194 0.15 11.09 19.49
C LEU A 194 -0.51 12.10 18.55
N ARG A 195 0.25 12.45 17.52
CA ARG A 195 -0.09 13.37 16.43
C ARG A 195 -0.20 12.66 15.09
N ALA A 196 0.54 11.57 14.89
CA ALA A 196 0.35 10.69 13.75
C ALA A 196 0.37 9.21 14.11
N LEU A 197 -0.40 8.44 13.35
CA LEU A 197 -0.47 6.99 13.40
C LEU A 197 0.11 6.43 12.11
N GLU A 198 1.14 5.60 12.21
CA GLU A 198 1.82 5.00 11.06
C GLU A 198 1.48 3.51 10.93
N ALA A 199 1.10 3.09 9.72
CA ALA A 199 0.88 1.69 9.38
C ALA A 199 1.37 1.39 7.96
N GLY A 200 1.96 0.22 7.72
CA GLY A 200 2.54 -0.08 6.41
C GLY A 200 1.53 -0.01 5.27
N THR A 201 0.36 -0.61 5.44
CA THR A 201 -0.72 -0.60 4.45
C THR A 201 -2.07 -0.30 5.11
N ALA A 202 -3.01 0.24 4.35
CA ALA A 202 -4.36 0.55 4.85
C ALA A 202 -5.09 -0.72 5.33
N VAL A 203 -4.89 -1.86 4.65
CA VAL A 203 -5.45 -3.16 5.07
C VAL A 203 -4.86 -3.67 6.39
N GLU A 204 -3.56 -3.43 6.65
CA GLU A 204 -2.97 -3.79 7.95
C GLU A 204 -3.47 -2.88 9.07
N LEU A 205 -3.67 -1.58 8.80
CA LEU A 205 -4.26 -0.66 9.77
C LEU A 205 -5.72 -1.05 10.10
N LEU A 206 -6.47 -1.51 9.11
CA LEU A 206 -7.81 -2.05 9.30
C LEU A 206 -7.79 -3.27 10.23
N ASP A 207 -6.85 -4.20 10.04
CA ASP A 207 -6.67 -5.35 10.93
C ASP A 207 -6.36 -4.92 12.38
N VAL A 208 -5.56 -3.86 12.56
CA VAL A 208 -5.24 -3.29 13.88
C VAL A 208 -6.50 -2.81 14.58
N PHE A 209 -7.36 -2.04 13.91
CA PHE A 209 -8.59 -1.54 14.52
C PHE A 209 -9.61 -2.64 14.79
N LEU A 210 -9.75 -3.60 13.87
CA LEU A 210 -10.62 -4.75 14.09
C LEU A 210 -10.13 -5.61 15.27
N GLY A 211 -8.81 -5.80 15.40
CA GLY A 211 -8.21 -6.47 16.54
C GLY A 211 -8.37 -5.69 17.85
N LEU A 212 -8.28 -4.37 17.81
CA LEU A 212 -8.52 -3.52 18.97
C LEU A 212 -9.98 -3.62 19.47
N GLU A 213 -10.94 -3.81 18.58
CA GLU A 213 -12.34 -4.09 18.98
C GLU A 213 -12.53 -5.51 19.52
N ALA A 214 -11.83 -6.51 18.98
CA ALA A 214 -11.96 -7.91 19.40
C ALA A 214 -11.26 -8.19 20.73
N ASP A 215 -10.03 -7.68 20.88
CA ASP A 215 -9.11 -7.98 21.99
C ASP A 215 -9.00 -6.80 22.97
N GLY A 216 -9.94 -5.85 22.90
CA GLY A 216 -9.90 -4.58 23.62
C GLY A 216 -9.84 -4.71 25.14
N GLU A 217 -10.53 -5.70 25.70
CA GLU A 217 -10.52 -5.97 27.14
C GLU A 217 -9.15 -6.48 27.60
N GLU A 218 -8.55 -7.43 26.87
CA GLU A 218 -7.21 -7.91 27.18
C GLU A 218 -6.15 -6.81 27.06
N LEU A 219 -6.31 -5.91 26.08
CA LEU A 219 -5.43 -4.73 25.94
C LEU A 219 -5.60 -3.76 27.11
N ALA A 220 -6.83 -3.55 27.59
CA ALA A 220 -7.09 -2.72 28.76
C ALA A 220 -6.51 -3.34 30.04
N GLU A 221 -6.65 -4.65 30.23
CA GLU A 221 -6.02 -5.38 31.34
C GLU A 221 -4.49 -5.27 31.29
N ALA A 222 -3.88 -5.45 30.12
CA ALA A 222 -2.45 -5.30 29.92
C ALA A 222 -1.96 -3.88 30.27
N LEU A 223 -2.71 -2.84 29.88
CA LEU A 223 -2.42 -1.45 30.25
C LEU A 223 -2.57 -1.20 31.76
N ALA A 224 -3.62 -1.74 32.38
CA ALA A 224 -3.85 -1.61 33.81
C ALA A 224 -2.77 -2.33 34.63
N ALA A 225 -2.32 -3.51 34.20
CA ALA A 225 -1.27 -4.29 34.85
C ALA A 225 0.14 -3.74 34.59
N GLY A 226 0.34 -2.99 33.50
CA GLY A 226 1.67 -2.51 33.09
C GLY A 226 2.48 -3.55 32.32
N ASN A 227 1.85 -4.36 31.48
CA ASN A 227 2.50 -5.42 30.73
C ASN A 227 2.47 -5.13 29.21
N PRO A 228 3.54 -4.57 28.60
CA PRO A 228 4.78 -4.09 29.21
C PRO A 228 4.71 -2.64 29.73
N GLY A 229 5.56 -2.30 30.70
CA GLY A 229 5.80 -0.93 31.17
C GLY A 229 5.19 -0.58 32.53
N ALA A 230 4.84 0.69 32.73
CA ALA A 230 4.18 1.14 33.95
C ALA A 230 2.67 0.86 33.91
N SER A 231 2.08 0.55 35.05
CA SER A 231 0.63 0.42 35.23
C SER A 231 -0.08 1.74 34.91
N LEU A 232 -1.07 1.69 34.02
CA LEU A 232 -1.86 2.84 33.56
C LEU A 232 -3.38 2.53 33.65
N PRO A 233 -3.93 2.35 34.85
CA PRO A 233 -5.33 1.95 35.03
C PRO A 233 -6.31 3.00 34.47
N ARG A 234 -5.94 4.28 34.53
CA ARG A 234 -6.73 5.36 33.91
C ARG A 234 -6.81 5.22 32.39
N ARG A 235 -5.69 4.92 31.70
CA ARG A 235 -5.71 4.71 30.24
C ARG A 235 -6.48 3.45 29.87
N ALA A 236 -6.43 2.41 30.70
CA ALA A 236 -7.26 1.23 30.52
C ALA A 236 -8.76 1.55 30.61
N ALA A 237 -9.18 2.39 31.56
CA ALA A 237 -10.56 2.86 31.66
C ALA A 237 -10.98 3.70 30.43
N GLU A 238 -10.12 4.62 30.00
CA GLU A 238 -10.35 5.44 28.78
C GLU A 238 -10.48 4.57 27.52
N LEU A 239 -9.69 3.49 27.41
CA LEU A 239 -9.80 2.52 26.31
C LEU A 239 -11.15 1.80 26.33
N ARG A 240 -11.58 1.29 27.49
CA ARG A 240 -12.88 0.61 27.64
C ARG A 240 -14.03 1.54 27.27
N GLU A 241 -14.03 2.75 27.82
CA GLU A 241 -15.06 3.75 27.52
C GLU A 241 -15.09 4.09 26.01
N ALA A 242 -13.93 4.25 25.36
CA ALA A 242 -13.87 4.53 23.94
C ALA A 242 -14.41 3.38 23.08
N LEU A 243 -14.17 2.13 23.48
CA LEU A 243 -14.67 0.92 22.82
C LEU A 243 -16.19 0.74 22.99
N GLU A 244 -16.72 1.01 24.18
CA GLU A 244 -18.17 0.96 24.46
C GLU A 244 -18.96 1.92 23.57
N GLN A 245 -18.39 3.07 23.23
CA GLN A 245 -18.99 4.04 22.31
C GLN A 245 -18.87 3.65 20.82
N GLY A 246 -18.36 2.45 20.51
CA GLY A 246 -18.30 1.87 19.17
C GLY A 246 -17.11 2.29 18.30
N PRO A 247 -17.13 1.99 16.99
CA PRO A 247 -15.97 2.21 16.12
C PRO A 247 -15.87 3.64 15.56
N ARG A 248 -16.98 4.40 15.49
CA ARG A 248 -17.00 5.71 14.83
C ARG A 248 -16.14 6.74 15.56
N GLY A 249 -15.12 7.26 14.91
CA GLY A 249 -14.17 8.23 15.49
C GLY A 249 -13.28 7.66 16.59
N LEU A 250 -13.14 6.33 16.67
CA LEU A 250 -12.39 5.65 17.72
C LEU A 250 -10.94 6.15 17.83
N ALA A 251 -10.27 6.40 16.69
CA ALA A 251 -8.88 6.87 16.68
C ALA A 251 -8.71 8.20 17.43
N LEU A 252 -9.61 9.17 17.20
CA LEU A 252 -9.57 10.47 17.88
C LEU A 252 -9.96 10.37 19.36
N ARG A 253 -10.80 9.41 19.75
CA ARG A 253 -11.09 9.18 21.18
C ARG A 253 -9.90 8.61 21.92
N LEU A 254 -9.19 7.65 21.30
CA LEU A 254 -7.98 7.05 21.88
C LEU A 254 -6.80 8.04 21.89
N TRP A 255 -6.70 8.85 20.83
CA TRP A 255 -5.63 9.83 20.62
C TRP A 255 -6.22 11.21 20.24
N PRO A 256 -6.63 12.03 21.22
CA PRO A 256 -7.32 13.31 20.97
C PRO A 256 -6.53 14.35 20.20
N LYS A 257 -5.20 14.21 20.12
CA LYS A 257 -4.32 15.14 19.41
C LYS A 257 -3.91 14.63 18.03
N LEU A 258 -4.45 13.49 17.58
CA LEU A 258 -4.12 12.88 16.31
C LEU A 258 -4.56 13.77 15.16
N GLN A 259 -3.67 13.99 14.18
CA GLN A 259 -3.90 14.89 13.04
C GLN A 259 -3.92 14.12 11.72
N VAL A 260 -3.05 13.11 11.58
CA VAL A 260 -2.85 12.41 10.32
C VAL A 260 -2.61 10.91 10.53
N VAL A 261 -3.12 10.10 9.61
CA VAL A 261 -2.81 8.68 9.46
C VAL A 261 -1.88 8.53 8.27
N VAL A 262 -0.70 7.93 8.49
CA VAL A 262 0.30 7.70 7.44
C VAL A 262 0.29 6.23 7.06
N THR A 263 -0.12 5.92 5.83
CA THR A 263 -0.22 4.53 5.35
C THR A 263 -0.12 4.42 3.84
N LEU A 264 0.39 3.29 3.30
CA LEU A 264 0.33 3.01 1.88
C LEU A 264 -1.08 2.57 1.50
N ASP A 265 -1.70 3.35 0.62
CA ASP A 265 -3.08 3.22 0.14
C ASP A 265 -3.19 2.82 -1.35
N ALA A 266 -2.07 2.75 -2.07
CA ALA A 266 -2.06 2.37 -3.48
C ALA A 266 -2.33 0.87 -3.68
N GLY A 267 -2.66 0.48 -4.92
CA GLY A 267 -2.76 -0.93 -5.33
C GLY A 267 -4.04 -1.64 -4.85
N GLY A 268 -5.20 -1.01 -5.06
CA GLY A 268 -6.50 -1.66 -4.80
C GLY A 268 -6.96 -1.62 -3.33
N GLN A 269 -6.41 -0.75 -2.49
CA GLN A 269 -6.78 -0.63 -1.07
C GLN A 269 -7.86 0.43 -0.79
N ALA A 270 -8.55 0.92 -1.82
CA ALA A 270 -9.53 2.00 -1.72
C ALA A 270 -10.66 1.69 -0.72
N GLU A 271 -11.13 0.43 -0.69
CA GLU A 271 -12.17 -0.02 0.25
C GLU A 271 -11.71 0.07 1.70
N ALA A 272 -10.48 -0.37 1.99
CA ALA A 272 -9.91 -0.30 3.33
C ALA A 272 -9.75 1.16 3.79
N VAL A 273 -9.27 2.05 2.91
CA VAL A 273 -9.15 3.49 3.21
C VAL A 273 -10.52 4.12 3.46
N ALA A 274 -11.51 3.83 2.61
CA ALA A 274 -12.86 4.33 2.77
C ALA A 274 -13.51 3.84 4.09
N ALA A 275 -13.34 2.56 4.43
CA ALA A 275 -13.81 1.98 5.68
C ALA A 275 -13.12 2.62 6.90
N LEU A 276 -11.80 2.78 6.85
CA LEU A 276 -11.01 3.44 7.89
C LEU A 276 -11.51 4.87 8.13
N GLY A 277 -11.63 5.68 7.07
CA GLY A 277 -12.11 7.06 7.18
C GLY A 277 -13.56 7.18 7.66
N ALA A 278 -14.44 6.24 7.28
CA ALA A 278 -15.85 6.28 7.66
C ALA A 278 -16.13 5.76 9.07
N LEU A 279 -15.29 4.87 9.59
CA LEU A 279 -15.46 4.23 10.89
C LEU A 279 -14.43 4.78 11.88
N TRP A 280 -13.23 4.22 11.94
CA TRP A 280 -12.29 4.48 13.04
C TRP A 280 -11.59 5.83 12.97
N CYS A 281 -11.24 6.29 11.77
CA CYS A 281 -10.43 7.48 11.52
C CYS A 281 -11.25 8.69 11.03
N GLN A 282 -12.52 8.76 11.44
CA GLN A 282 -13.40 9.86 11.06
C GLN A 282 -12.80 11.22 11.45
N GLY A 283 -12.69 12.13 10.47
CA GLY A 283 -12.14 13.47 10.67
C GLY A 283 -10.61 13.58 10.63
N LEU A 284 -9.89 12.48 10.34
CA LEU A 284 -8.43 12.49 10.17
C LEU A 284 -8.03 12.60 8.70
N ALA A 285 -6.92 13.29 8.45
CA ALA A 285 -6.27 13.29 7.15
C ALA A 285 -5.53 11.97 6.92
N PHE A 286 -5.51 11.48 5.68
CA PHE A 286 -4.72 10.33 5.26
C PHE A 286 -3.58 10.80 4.38
N PHE A 287 -2.37 10.35 4.67
CA PHE A 287 -1.20 10.61 3.86
C PHE A 287 -0.52 9.31 3.46
N SER A 288 -0.35 9.13 2.16
CA SER A 288 0.43 8.04 1.61
C SER A 288 1.70 8.58 0.99
N PRO A 289 2.88 8.16 1.46
CA PRO A 289 4.15 8.72 0.99
C PRO A 289 4.54 8.23 -0.40
N ALA A 290 4.01 7.09 -0.84
CA ALA A 290 4.47 6.39 -2.03
C ALA A 290 3.40 5.50 -2.65
N TYR A 291 3.49 5.33 -3.97
CA TYR A 291 2.86 4.20 -4.65
C TYR A 291 3.89 3.06 -4.74
N ALA A 292 3.67 2.01 -3.97
CA ALA A 292 4.40 0.75 -4.07
C ALA A 292 3.54 -0.33 -4.75
N ALA A 293 4.16 -1.12 -5.64
CA ALA A 293 3.57 -2.26 -6.34
C ALA A 293 4.55 -3.46 -6.35
N SER A 294 4.17 -4.61 -6.92
CA SER A 294 5.14 -5.69 -7.17
C SER A 294 6.29 -5.18 -8.03
N GLY A 295 7.49 -5.05 -7.47
CA GLY A 295 8.65 -4.43 -8.12
C GLY A 295 9.16 -3.14 -7.47
N GLY A 296 8.40 -2.55 -6.54
CA GLY A 296 8.86 -1.53 -5.61
C GLY A 296 8.11 -0.22 -5.70
N VAL A 297 8.77 0.86 -5.25
CA VAL A 297 8.18 2.20 -5.32
C VAL A 297 8.20 2.69 -6.77
N VAL A 298 7.02 2.93 -7.33
CA VAL A 298 6.83 3.40 -8.70
C VAL A 298 6.39 4.86 -8.75
N GLY A 299 5.82 5.40 -7.67
CA GLY A 299 5.29 6.75 -7.63
C GLY A 299 5.54 7.48 -6.31
N LEU A 300 5.61 8.79 -6.39
CA LEU A 300 5.86 9.70 -5.27
C LEU A 300 4.62 10.51 -4.95
N SER A 301 4.29 10.66 -3.67
CA SER A 301 3.30 11.64 -3.24
C SER A 301 3.98 12.95 -2.85
N LEU A 302 3.63 14.04 -3.54
CA LEU A 302 4.22 15.36 -3.32
C LEU A 302 3.28 16.32 -2.56
N TRP A 303 2.00 15.96 -2.44
CA TRP A 303 0.95 16.88 -2.00
C TRP A 303 0.05 16.23 -0.93
N PRO A 304 0.47 16.23 0.34
CA PRO A 304 -0.36 15.76 1.46
C PRO A 304 -1.70 16.49 1.62
N GLU A 305 -1.80 17.73 1.12
CA GLU A 305 -3.03 18.54 1.14
C GLU A 305 -4.05 18.14 0.05
N GLN A 306 -3.61 17.40 -0.97
CA GLN A 306 -4.49 16.97 -2.07
C GLN A 306 -5.25 15.70 -1.68
N PRO A 307 -6.33 15.36 -2.41
CA PRO A 307 -6.98 14.06 -2.25
C PRO A 307 -5.96 12.91 -2.33
N HIS A 308 -6.14 11.91 -1.48
CA HIS A 308 -5.34 10.70 -1.45
C HIS A 308 -5.44 9.93 -2.79
N GLY A 309 -4.49 9.04 -3.05
CA GLY A 309 -4.44 8.25 -4.29
C GLY A 309 -3.85 8.94 -5.52
N LEU A 310 -3.15 10.08 -5.35
CA LEU A 310 -2.45 10.77 -6.43
C LEU A 310 -0.93 10.62 -6.30
N TYR A 311 -0.27 10.15 -7.36
CA TYR A 311 1.17 9.93 -7.35
C TYR A 311 1.82 10.45 -8.63
N LEU A 312 2.96 11.11 -8.48
CA LEU A 312 3.85 11.46 -9.58
C LEU A 312 4.68 10.23 -9.96
N LEU A 313 4.72 9.88 -11.25
CA LEU A 313 5.68 8.90 -11.76
C LEU A 313 7.01 9.62 -12.06
N PRO A 314 8.07 9.42 -11.25
CA PRO A 314 9.34 10.12 -11.46
C PRO A 314 10.14 9.45 -12.59
N PRO A 315 10.96 10.22 -13.33
CA PRO A 315 11.95 9.63 -14.22
C PRO A 315 13.10 9.09 -13.36
N GLY A 316 13.54 7.85 -13.59
CA GLY A 316 14.57 7.21 -12.76
C GLY A 316 14.57 5.70 -12.86
N GLY A 317 15.17 5.04 -11.88
CA GLY A 317 15.12 3.59 -11.70
C GLY A 317 14.04 3.22 -10.67
N PRO A 318 13.11 2.29 -10.97
CA PRO A 318 13.04 1.49 -12.21
C PRO A 318 12.63 2.34 -13.42
N PHE A 319 13.10 1.94 -14.61
CA PHE A 319 12.69 2.59 -15.86
C PHE A 319 11.21 2.29 -16.13
N ILE A 320 10.41 3.34 -16.27
CA ILE A 320 8.94 3.25 -16.41
C ILE A 320 8.54 3.54 -17.85
N GLU A 321 7.83 2.61 -18.46
CA GLU A 321 7.07 2.85 -19.69
C GLU A 321 5.57 2.74 -19.42
N LEU A 322 4.78 3.40 -20.27
CA LEU A 322 3.33 3.40 -20.19
C LEU A 322 2.77 2.69 -21.42
N LEU A 323 2.01 1.61 -21.22
CA LEU A 323 1.37 0.89 -22.32
C LEU A 323 -0.07 1.42 -22.48
N PRO A 324 -0.40 2.11 -23.58
CA PRO A 324 -1.74 2.67 -23.77
C PRO A 324 -2.79 1.57 -23.92
N LEU A 325 -3.89 1.69 -23.18
CA LEU A 325 -5.01 0.76 -23.26
C LEU A 325 -6.12 1.31 -24.17
N LYS A 326 -6.77 0.44 -24.94
CA LYS A 326 -7.98 0.79 -25.68
C LYS A 326 -9.13 0.98 -24.69
N GLU A 327 -9.79 2.12 -24.84
CA GLU A 327 -10.97 2.47 -24.05
C GLU A 327 -12.04 1.38 -24.19
N GLY A 328 -12.51 0.83 -23.07
CA GLY A 328 -13.57 -0.18 -23.03
C GLY A 328 -13.17 -1.64 -23.31
N THR A 329 -12.05 -1.93 -23.99
CA THR A 329 -11.60 -3.32 -24.21
C THR A 329 -10.36 -3.70 -23.43
N ARG A 330 -9.63 -2.74 -22.84
CA ARG A 330 -8.39 -2.96 -22.07
C ARG A 330 -7.32 -3.75 -22.82
N GLU A 331 -7.45 -3.78 -24.15
CA GLU A 331 -6.47 -4.34 -25.06
C GLU A 331 -5.37 -3.32 -25.33
N GLU A 332 -4.22 -3.82 -25.76
CA GLU A 332 -3.11 -2.99 -26.22
C GLU A 332 -3.55 -2.16 -27.43
N ALA A 333 -3.48 -0.83 -27.28
CA ALA A 333 -3.86 0.10 -28.35
C ALA A 333 -2.70 0.44 -29.28
N ALA A 334 -1.49 0.53 -28.71
CA ALA A 334 -0.32 1.12 -29.32
C ALA A 334 0.97 0.62 -28.64
N PRO A 335 2.16 0.80 -29.23
CA PRO A 335 3.42 0.58 -28.54
C PRO A 335 3.51 1.43 -27.26
N THR A 336 4.39 1.00 -26.35
CA THR A 336 4.64 1.75 -25.12
C THR A 336 5.11 3.18 -25.40
N VAL A 337 4.68 4.11 -24.57
CA VAL A 337 5.06 5.52 -24.59
C VAL A 337 5.89 5.87 -23.35
N LEU A 338 6.65 6.95 -23.45
CA LEU A 338 7.43 7.48 -22.34
C LEU A 338 6.59 8.38 -21.44
N LEU A 339 7.11 8.73 -20.26
CA LEU A 339 6.40 9.55 -19.28
C LEU A 339 5.93 10.90 -19.87
N ALA A 340 6.76 11.55 -20.68
CA ALA A 340 6.44 12.86 -21.29
C ALA A 340 5.36 12.82 -22.38
N GLU A 341 5.05 11.63 -22.89
CA GLU A 341 4.08 11.41 -23.97
C GLU A 341 2.70 11.03 -23.42
N ALA A 342 2.58 10.87 -22.10
CA ALA A 342 1.35 10.51 -21.42
C ALA A 342 0.28 11.62 -21.55
N GLN A 343 -0.96 11.23 -21.84
CA GLN A 343 -2.06 12.16 -22.06
C GLN A 343 -3.04 12.13 -20.91
N LYS A 344 -3.45 13.31 -20.45
CA LYS A 344 -4.44 13.47 -19.38
C LYS A 344 -5.77 12.79 -19.76
N GLY A 345 -6.36 12.09 -18.80
CA GLY A 345 -7.62 11.34 -18.94
C GLY A 345 -7.46 9.93 -19.47
N LYS A 346 -6.32 9.59 -20.09
CA LYS A 346 -6.07 8.25 -20.64
C LYS A 346 -5.56 7.27 -19.59
N GLU A 347 -5.84 6.00 -19.83
CA GLU A 347 -5.42 4.87 -19.02
C GLU A 347 -4.23 4.15 -19.65
N TYR A 348 -3.30 3.75 -18.79
CA TYR A 348 -2.08 3.07 -19.18
C TYR A 348 -1.79 1.92 -18.23
N GLU A 349 -1.31 0.81 -18.75
CA GLU A 349 -0.67 -0.23 -17.94
C GLU A 349 0.79 0.15 -17.67
N LEU A 350 1.24 -0.02 -16.43
CA LEU A 350 2.62 0.22 -16.04
C LEU A 350 3.53 -0.92 -16.52
N VAL A 351 4.62 -0.53 -17.20
CA VAL A 351 5.70 -1.44 -17.60
C VAL A 351 6.98 -0.99 -16.92
N LEU A 352 7.60 -1.86 -16.13
CA LEU A 352 8.85 -1.59 -15.43
C LEU A 352 10.01 -2.35 -16.06
N THR A 353 11.18 -1.70 -16.10
CA THR A 353 12.46 -2.37 -16.35
C THR A 353 13.42 -2.02 -15.24
N ASP A 354 13.89 -3.05 -14.53
CA ASP A 354 14.91 -2.90 -13.51
C ASP A 354 16.30 -3.35 -14.01
N HIS A 355 17.34 -2.76 -13.44
CA HIS A 355 18.74 -3.02 -13.76
C HIS A 355 19.20 -4.44 -13.40
N THR A 356 18.50 -5.11 -12.47
CA THR A 356 18.83 -6.46 -12.02
C THR A 356 18.40 -7.53 -13.03
N ARG A 357 17.18 -7.42 -13.56
CA ARG A 357 16.54 -8.42 -14.44
C ARG A 357 16.61 -8.06 -15.92
N LEU A 358 16.80 -6.79 -16.27
CA LEU A 358 16.74 -6.28 -17.65
C LEU A 358 15.55 -6.84 -18.45
N THR A 359 14.40 -7.01 -17.81
CA THR A 359 13.18 -7.48 -18.45
C THR A 359 12.15 -6.36 -18.43
N ARG A 360 11.46 -6.16 -19.56
CA ARG A 360 10.34 -5.22 -19.66
C ARG A 360 9.10 -5.91 -19.11
N CYS A 361 8.90 -5.76 -17.81
CA CYS A 361 7.86 -6.43 -17.06
C CYS A 361 6.57 -5.60 -17.07
N ARG A 362 5.50 -6.20 -17.58
CA ARG A 362 4.13 -5.71 -17.45
C ARG A 362 3.62 -5.99 -16.04
N LEU A 363 3.38 -4.92 -15.27
CA LEU A 363 2.87 -5.05 -13.90
C LEU A 363 1.40 -5.49 -13.84
N GLY A 364 0.63 -5.23 -14.89
CA GLY A 364 -0.82 -5.33 -14.85
C GLY A 364 -1.52 -4.16 -14.13
N ASP A 365 -0.82 -3.35 -13.35
CA ASP A 365 -1.39 -2.16 -12.73
C ASP A 365 -1.80 -1.12 -13.79
N VAL A 366 -3.08 -0.79 -13.82
CA VAL A 366 -3.67 0.25 -14.68
C VAL A 366 -3.76 1.55 -13.92
N VAL A 367 -3.25 2.61 -14.53
CA VAL A 367 -3.28 3.97 -13.97
C VAL A 367 -3.90 4.95 -14.95
N GLN A 368 -4.67 5.91 -14.42
CA GLN A 368 -5.22 7.02 -15.19
C GLN A 368 -4.42 8.28 -14.93
N VAL A 369 -4.04 8.99 -15.99
CA VAL A 369 -3.33 10.27 -15.89
C VAL A 369 -4.31 11.37 -15.51
N VAL A 370 -4.14 11.96 -14.33
CA VAL A 370 -5.02 13.03 -13.83
C VAL A 370 -4.46 14.42 -14.10
N GLY A 371 -3.16 14.51 -14.33
CA GLY A 371 -2.45 15.77 -14.49
C GLY A 371 -0.98 15.52 -14.76
N ALA A 372 -0.18 16.58 -14.66
CA ALA A 372 1.25 16.52 -14.86
C ALA A 372 1.97 17.43 -13.88
N TYR A 373 3.18 17.03 -13.50
CA TYR A 373 4.15 17.87 -12.82
C TYR A 373 5.37 18.02 -13.72
N ASN A 374 5.55 19.23 -14.24
CA ASN A 374 6.44 19.48 -15.37
C ASN A 374 6.09 18.53 -16.54
N GLN A 375 7.04 17.72 -17.03
CA GLN A 375 6.81 16.76 -18.11
C GLN A 375 6.46 15.35 -17.60
N CYS A 376 6.28 15.15 -16.29
CA CYS A 376 5.99 13.83 -15.74
C CYS A 376 4.52 13.70 -15.34
N PRO A 377 3.87 12.55 -15.59
CA PRO A 377 2.45 12.37 -15.33
C PRO A 377 2.19 12.18 -13.84
N VAL A 378 1.10 12.81 -13.38
CA VAL A 378 0.48 12.51 -12.09
C VAL A 378 -0.68 11.56 -12.37
N VAL A 379 -0.70 10.43 -11.65
CA VAL A 379 -1.60 9.32 -11.93
C VAL A 379 -2.40 8.91 -10.70
N ARG A 380 -3.54 8.26 -10.94
CA ARG A 380 -4.31 7.50 -9.93
C ARG A 380 -4.34 6.03 -10.33
N PHE A 381 -4.35 5.13 -9.36
CA PHE A 381 -4.60 3.71 -9.60
C PHE A 381 -6.06 3.48 -10.01
N VAL A 382 -6.28 2.58 -10.97
CA VAL A 382 -7.62 2.21 -11.45
C VAL A 382 -7.94 0.77 -11.07
N CYS A 383 -7.16 -0.20 -11.56
CA CYS A 383 -7.36 -1.63 -11.33
C CYS A 383 -6.10 -2.43 -11.70
N ARG A 384 -6.14 -3.75 -11.52
CA ARG A 384 -5.11 -4.66 -12.03
C ARG A 384 -5.64 -5.55 -13.16
N LEU A 385 -4.97 -5.53 -14.31
CA LEU A 385 -5.25 -6.42 -15.43
C LEU A 385 -5.02 -7.89 -15.04
N GLY A 386 -5.80 -8.77 -15.65
CA GLY A 386 -5.78 -10.20 -15.35
C GLY A 386 -6.56 -10.60 -14.10
N GLN A 387 -7.12 -9.63 -13.36
CA GLN A 387 -8.14 -9.85 -12.33
C GLN A 387 -9.54 -9.65 -12.94
N THR A 388 -9.93 -10.61 -13.77
CA THR A 388 -11.26 -10.61 -14.39
C THR A 388 -11.99 -11.90 -14.05
N LEU A 389 -13.31 -11.81 -13.90
CA LEU A 389 -14.20 -12.95 -13.68
C LEU A 389 -14.83 -13.35 -15.00
N SER A 390 -14.74 -14.63 -15.35
CA SER A 390 -15.29 -15.17 -16.59
C SER A 390 -15.72 -16.62 -16.43
N VAL A 391 -17.01 -16.87 -16.24
CA VAL A 391 -17.53 -18.24 -16.15
C VAL A 391 -17.98 -18.81 -17.50
N ARG A 392 -18.30 -17.94 -18.47
CA ARG A 392 -18.77 -18.31 -19.82
C ARG A 392 -18.14 -17.45 -20.92
N GLY A 393 -17.01 -16.82 -20.66
CA GLY A 393 -16.32 -15.97 -21.63
C GLY A 393 -16.76 -14.50 -21.61
N GLU A 394 -17.60 -14.10 -20.64
CA GLU A 394 -17.76 -12.70 -20.28
C GLU A 394 -16.55 -12.23 -19.49
N ASP A 395 -15.93 -11.13 -19.91
CA ASP A 395 -14.76 -10.60 -19.23
C ASP A 395 -15.21 -9.46 -18.31
N THR A 396 -15.54 -9.79 -17.05
CA THR A 396 -15.94 -8.78 -16.06
C THR A 396 -14.70 -8.31 -15.30
N GLY A 397 -14.28 -7.06 -15.54
CA GLY A 397 -13.11 -6.45 -14.90
C GLY A 397 -13.31 -6.14 -13.41
N GLU A 398 -12.19 -6.10 -12.67
CA GLU A 398 -12.14 -5.75 -11.24
C GLU A 398 -12.85 -4.43 -10.91
N ASP A 399 -12.67 -3.39 -11.72
CA ASP A 399 -13.29 -2.07 -11.58
C ASP A 399 -14.81 -2.11 -11.73
N VAL A 400 -15.32 -2.75 -12.79
CA VAL A 400 -16.75 -2.88 -13.07
C VAL A 400 -17.41 -3.69 -11.96
N PHE A 401 -16.73 -4.75 -11.51
CA PHE A 401 -17.19 -5.55 -10.39
C PHE A 401 -17.19 -4.76 -9.07
N SER A 402 -16.10 -4.05 -8.76
CA SER A 402 -15.96 -3.25 -7.54
C SER A 402 -16.99 -2.11 -7.48
N GLU A 403 -17.28 -1.47 -8.63
CA GLU A 403 -18.34 -0.48 -8.74
C GLU A 403 -19.71 -1.10 -8.46
N ALA A 404 -20.03 -2.24 -9.10
CA ALA A 404 -21.29 -2.95 -8.87
C ALA A 404 -21.44 -3.39 -7.42
N LEU A 405 -20.37 -3.91 -6.79
CA LEU A 405 -20.35 -4.30 -5.40
C LEU A 405 -20.53 -3.10 -4.47
N GLY A 406 -19.85 -1.98 -4.74
CA GLY A 406 -20.02 -0.74 -3.99
C GLY A 406 -21.46 -0.22 -4.03
N ARG A 407 -22.12 -0.26 -5.20
CA ARG A 407 -23.54 0.09 -5.35
C ARG A 407 -24.47 -0.86 -4.61
N ALA A 408 -24.17 -2.17 -4.61
CA ALA A 408 -24.95 -3.16 -3.88
C ALA A 408 -24.81 -2.98 -2.36
N VAL A 409 -23.58 -2.83 -1.84
CA VAL A 409 -23.31 -2.57 -0.42
C VAL A 409 -23.94 -1.26 0.05
N GLY A 410 -23.97 -0.23 -0.80
CA GLY A 410 -24.65 1.04 -0.52
C GLY A 410 -26.16 0.87 -0.25
N GLN A 411 -26.77 -0.20 -0.75
CA GLN A 411 -28.17 -0.56 -0.53
C GLN A 411 -28.39 -1.55 0.62
N TRP A 412 -27.32 -1.96 1.31
CA TRP A 412 -27.37 -2.84 2.48
C TRP A 412 -27.39 -1.99 3.77
N PRO A 413 -28.53 -1.91 4.48
CA PRO A 413 -28.67 -1.00 5.63
C PRO A 413 -27.62 -1.28 6.70
N GLY A 414 -26.85 -0.26 7.08
CA GLY A 414 -25.83 -0.35 8.12
C GLY A 414 -24.53 -1.06 7.71
N ALA A 415 -24.43 -1.60 6.49
CA ALA A 415 -23.23 -2.29 6.02
C ALA A 415 -22.12 -1.30 5.64
N ARG A 416 -20.88 -1.69 5.92
CA ARG A 416 -19.67 -1.09 5.36
C ARG A 416 -18.77 -2.18 4.83
N LEU A 417 -18.39 -2.09 3.56
CA LEU A 417 -17.43 -3.01 2.96
C LEU A 417 -16.05 -2.74 3.53
N LEU A 418 -15.40 -3.80 3.99
CA LEU A 418 -14.05 -3.78 4.54
C LEU A 418 -13.05 -4.34 3.53
N ASP A 419 -13.41 -5.45 2.90
CA ASP A 419 -12.58 -6.18 1.95
C ASP A 419 -13.47 -7.14 1.13
N HIS A 420 -13.04 -7.52 -0.07
CA HIS A 420 -13.74 -8.52 -0.89
C HIS A 420 -12.79 -9.41 -1.70
N GLY A 421 -13.29 -10.59 -2.06
CA GLY A 421 -12.63 -11.54 -2.96
C GLY A 421 -13.66 -12.34 -3.74
N CYS A 422 -13.32 -12.69 -4.98
CA CYS A 422 -14.21 -13.28 -5.95
C CYS A 422 -13.60 -14.54 -6.55
N VAL A 423 -14.45 -15.52 -6.84
CA VAL A 423 -14.04 -16.82 -7.35
C VAL A 423 -15.07 -17.28 -8.38
N GLU A 424 -14.60 -17.93 -9.44
CA GLU A 424 -15.49 -18.60 -10.39
C GLU A 424 -15.98 -19.92 -9.78
N SER A 425 -17.27 -20.23 -9.91
CA SER A 425 -17.85 -21.45 -9.33
C SER A 425 -17.16 -22.75 -9.77
N SER A 426 -16.55 -22.75 -10.96
CA SER A 426 -15.77 -23.88 -11.50
C SER A 426 -14.54 -24.22 -10.66
N ILE A 427 -13.96 -23.25 -9.95
CA ILE A 427 -12.75 -23.43 -9.13
C ILE A 427 -13.08 -24.11 -7.79
N LEU A 428 -14.30 -23.90 -7.28
CA LEU A 428 -14.74 -24.41 -5.98
C LEU A 428 -15.50 -25.74 -6.08
N ASP A 429 -15.67 -26.29 -7.29
CA ASP A 429 -16.55 -27.43 -7.59
C ASP A 429 -18.01 -27.20 -7.11
N SER A 430 -18.43 -25.94 -6.89
CA SER A 430 -19.76 -25.59 -6.33
C SER A 430 -20.89 -25.62 -7.37
N SER A 431 -20.61 -26.15 -8.56
CA SER A 431 -21.50 -26.13 -9.73
C SER A 431 -22.34 -27.40 -9.93
N GLU A 432 -22.41 -28.29 -8.94
CA GLU A 432 -23.21 -29.53 -9.04
C GLU A 432 -24.69 -29.25 -9.37
N GLY A 433 -25.05 -29.35 -10.65
CA GLY A 433 -26.40 -29.17 -11.18
C GLY A 433 -26.85 -27.72 -11.44
N SER A 434 -26.01 -26.71 -11.18
CA SER A 434 -26.36 -25.28 -11.37
C SER A 434 -25.57 -24.64 -12.50
N ALA A 435 -26.12 -23.58 -13.11
CA ALA A 435 -25.38 -22.77 -14.07
C ALA A 435 -24.11 -22.17 -13.41
N PRO A 436 -22.98 -22.04 -14.15
CA PRO A 436 -21.78 -21.39 -13.66
C PRO A 436 -22.07 -19.97 -13.17
N HIS A 437 -21.47 -19.55 -12.07
CA HIS A 437 -21.77 -18.27 -11.42
C HIS A 437 -20.56 -17.74 -10.64
N TYR A 438 -20.67 -16.51 -10.16
CA TYR A 438 -19.65 -15.89 -9.32
C TYR A 438 -19.89 -16.22 -7.85
N GLU A 439 -18.84 -16.62 -7.15
CA GLU A 439 -18.80 -16.81 -5.71
C GLU A 439 -18.05 -15.61 -5.11
N VAL A 440 -18.74 -14.80 -4.31
CA VAL A 440 -18.26 -13.50 -3.85
C VAL A 440 -18.17 -13.50 -2.33
N PHE A 441 -16.97 -13.36 -1.80
CA PHE A 441 -16.70 -13.29 -0.36
C PHE A 441 -16.54 -11.84 0.05
N VAL A 442 -17.35 -11.38 1.00
CA VAL A 442 -17.34 -10.00 1.50
C VAL A 442 -17.07 -9.96 2.99
N ALA A 443 -16.13 -9.12 3.42
CA ALA A 443 -15.97 -8.74 4.80
C ALA A 443 -16.73 -7.44 5.05
N LEU A 444 -17.70 -7.46 5.96
CA LEU A 444 -18.55 -6.31 6.27
C LEU A 444 -18.46 -5.92 7.74
N LYS A 445 -18.60 -4.62 8.02
CA LYS A 445 -18.94 -4.11 9.35
C LYS A 445 -20.41 -3.69 9.38
N GLY A 446 -21.08 -3.96 10.50
CA GLY A 446 -22.45 -3.51 10.78
C GLY A 446 -23.54 -4.52 10.47
N LEU A 447 -23.22 -5.63 9.78
CA LEU A 447 -24.14 -6.74 9.54
C LEU A 447 -23.58 -8.04 10.10
N ARG A 448 -24.46 -8.85 10.72
CA ARG A 448 -24.13 -10.20 11.21
C ARG A 448 -24.47 -11.27 10.19
N ASN A 449 -25.55 -11.08 9.44
CA ASN A 449 -26.03 -11.96 8.36
C ASN A 449 -26.50 -11.10 7.18
N LEU A 450 -26.49 -11.67 5.98
CA LEU A 450 -27.09 -11.07 4.78
C LEU A 450 -28.45 -11.74 4.50
N SER A 451 -29.48 -10.95 4.20
CA SER A 451 -30.76 -11.46 3.67
C SER A 451 -30.59 -11.88 2.20
N GLU A 452 -31.42 -12.79 1.71
CA GLU A 452 -31.44 -13.16 0.28
C GLU A 452 -31.66 -11.94 -0.61
N GLU A 453 -32.62 -11.07 -0.25
CA GLU A 453 -32.86 -9.80 -0.94
C GLU A 453 -31.57 -8.94 -1.07
N ASN A 454 -30.75 -8.88 -0.01
CA ASN A 454 -29.48 -8.15 -0.08
C ASN A 454 -28.46 -8.85 -0.97
N ARG A 455 -28.40 -10.19 -0.98
CA ARG A 455 -27.53 -10.93 -1.90
C ARG A 455 -27.92 -10.66 -3.36
N ASP A 456 -29.22 -10.64 -3.66
CA ASP A 456 -29.75 -10.42 -5.00
C ASP A 456 -29.43 -9.03 -5.56
N LYS A 457 -29.30 -8.01 -4.69
CA LYS A 457 -28.89 -6.66 -5.11
C LYS A 457 -27.54 -6.65 -5.83
N LEU A 458 -26.60 -7.54 -5.47
CA LEU A 458 -25.33 -7.64 -6.20
C LEU A 458 -25.55 -8.13 -7.63
N ASP A 459 -26.35 -9.18 -7.81
CA ASP A 459 -26.66 -9.72 -9.13
C ASP A 459 -27.31 -8.65 -10.02
N HIS A 460 -28.26 -7.89 -9.48
CA HIS A 460 -28.88 -6.76 -10.19
C HIS A 460 -27.87 -5.66 -10.56
N CYS A 461 -27.04 -5.22 -9.61
CA CYS A 461 -25.99 -4.24 -9.87
C CYS A 461 -24.99 -4.71 -10.94
N LEU A 462 -24.66 -6.00 -10.99
CA LEU A 462 -23.79 -6.58 -12.03
C LEU A 462 -24.47 -6.60 -13.40
N GLN A 463 -25.77 -6.92 -13.46
CA GLN A 463 -26.54 -6.85 -14.70
C GLN A 463 -26.64 -5.41 -15.24
N GLU A 464 -26.70 -4.41 -14.36
CA GLU A 464 -26.67 -3.00 -14.78
C GLU A 464 -25.28 -2.54 -15.23
N ALA A 465 -24.23 -3.01 -14.56
CA ALA A 465 -22.85 -2.63 -14.87
C ALA A 465 -22.32 -3.28 -16.16
N SER A 466 -22.73 -4.52 -16.47
CA SER A 466 -22.22 -5.28 -17.60
C SER A 466 -23.36 -5.85 -18.46
N ALA A 467 -23.49 -5.30 -19.68
CA ALA A 467 -24.45 -5.80 -20.67
C ALA A 467 -24.20 -7.26 -21.07
N ARG A 468 -22.92 -7.69 -21.07
CA ARG A 468 -22.54 -9.09 -21.35
C ARG A 468 -23.01 -10.02 -20.25
N TYR A 469 -22.76 -9.66 -18.98
CA TYR A 469 -23.25 -10.41 -17.83
C TYR A 469 -24.78 -10.50 -17.85
N LYS A 470 -25.47 -9.38 -18.06
CA LYS A 470 -26.94 -9.32 -18.19
C LYS A 470 -27.50 -10.25 -19.27
N SER A 471 -26.89 -10.25 -20.46
CA SER A 471 -27.31 -11.11 -21.57
C SER A 471 -27.15 -12.61 -21.22
N LEU A 472 -26.04 -12.98 -20.59
CA LEU A 472 -25.80 -14.37 -20.18
C LEU A 472 -26.68 -14.82 -19.01
N ARG A 473 -26.96 -13.93 -18.05
CA ARG A 473 -27.93 -14.14 -16.97
C ARG A 473 -29.34 -14.37 -17.52
N PHE A 474 -29.77 -13.54 -18.47
CA PHE A 474 -31.07 -13.67 -19.13
C PHE A 474 -31.22 -15.00 -19.90
N ARG A 475 -30.14 -15.46 -20.55
CA ARG A 475 -30.11 -16.77 -21.25
C ARG A 475 -30.00 -17.97 -20.31
N GLY A 476 -29.85 -17.77 -19.00
CA GLY A 476 -29.58 -18.84 -18.04
C GLY A 476 -28.21 -19.51 -18.21
N SER A 477 -27.32 -18.94 -19.03
CA SER A 477 -25.96 -19.48 -19.25
C SER A 477 -25.04 -19.22 -18.05
N VAL A 478 -25.34 -18.15 -17.30
CA VAL A 478 -24.69 -17.76 -16.05
C VAL A 478 -25.76 -17.71 -14.95
N GLY A 479 -25.49 -18.33 -13.81
CA GLY A 479 -26.32 -18.30 -12.61
C GLY A 479 -26.17 -17.00 -11.80
N PRO A 480 -27.05 -16.75 -10.83
CA PRO A 480 -26.95 -15.57 -9.97
C PRO A 480 -25.64 -15.56 -9.18
N ALA A 481 -25.04 -14.37 -9.02
CA ALA A 481 -23.88 -14.22 -8.14
C ALA A 481 -24.25 -14.61 -6.69
N ARG A 482 -23.43 -15.44 -6.06
CA ARG A 482 -23.61 -15.88 -4.67
C ARG A 482 -22.70 -15.08 -3.75
N VAL A 483 -23.29 -14.43 -2.75
CA VAL A 483 -22.57 -13.60 -1.79
C VAL A 483 -22.46 -14.32 -0.44
N HIS A 484 -21.23 -14.49 0.02
CA HIS A 484 -20.86 -15.09 1.28
C HIS A 484 -20.27 -14.04 2.20
N LEU A 485 -20.83 -13.91 3.40
CA LEU A 485 -20.26 -13.08 4.44
C LEU A 485 -19.12 -13.86 5.11
N VAL A 486 -17.91 -13.28 5.16
CA VAL A 486 -16.78 -13.89 5.87
C VAL A 486 -16.57 -13.27 7.24
N GLY A 487 -16.18 -14.11 8.19
CA GLY A 487 -15.86 -13.71 9.55
C GLY A 487 -14.56 -12.91 9.66
N TRP A 488 -14.36 -12.33 10.84
CA TRP A 488 -13.15 -11.57 11.16
C TRP A 488 -11.87 -12.40 10.94
N GLY A 489 -10.86 -11.74 10.37
CA GLY A 489 -9.53 -12.34 10.14
C GLY A 489 -9.39 -13.19 8.87
N ALA A 490 -10.46 -13.44 8.10
CA ALA A 490 -10.39 -14.27 6.89
C ALA A 490 -9.39 -13.73 5.85
N PHE A 491 -9.50 -12.44 5.50
CA PHE A 491 -8.56 -11.80 4.55
C PHE A 491 -7.15 -11.62 5.13
N ARG A 492 -7.01 -11.49 6.46
CA ARG A 492 -5.71 -11.48 7.13
C ARG A 492 -4.99 -12.82 6.98
N GLU A 493 -5.71 -13.92 7.11
CA GLU A 493 -5.17 -15.28 6.89
C GLU A 493 -4.79 -15.51 5.43
N LEU A 494 -5.63 -15.06 4.48
CA LEU A 494 -5.31 -15.09 3.06
C LEU A 494 -4.03 -14.29 2.76
N ARG A 495 -3.90 -13.08 3.30
CA ARG A 495 -2.68 -12.26 3.20
C ARG A 495 -1.46 -12.95 3.77
N ALA A 496 -1.59 -13.55 4.96
CA ALA A 496 -0.49 -14.27 5.60
C ALA A 496 -0.05 -15.49 4.76
N ALA A 497 -0.99 -16.21 4.15
CA ALA A 497 -0.69 -17.33 3.26
C ALA A 497 0.04 -16.87 1.98
N LEU A 498 -0.38 -15.75 1.38
CA LEU A 498 0.29 -15.15 0.23
C LEU A 498 1.69 -14.65 0.58
N ALA A 499 1.86 -14.03 1.75
CA ALA A 499 3.15 -13.53 2.23
C ALA A 499 4.14 -14.64 2.65
N ALA A 500 3.64 -15.84 2.95
CA ALA A 500 4.49 -16.99 3.28
C ALA A 500 5.24 -17.55 2.06
N CYS A 501 4.82 -17.19 0.84
CA CYS A 501 5.54 -17.55 -0.38
C CYS A 501 6.90 -16.84 -0.43
N PRO A 502 8.03 -17.57 -0.57
CA PRO A 502 9.36 -16.97 -0.64
C PRO A 502 9.58 -16.03 -1.82
N SER A 503 8.67 -15.93 -2.78
CA SER A 503 8.72 -15.00 -3.92
C SER A 503 7.68 -13.88 -3.82
N ALA A 504 7.01 -13.72 -2.67
CA ALA A 504 5.94 -12.75 -2.50
C ALA A 504 6.47 -11.30 -2.63
N PRO A 505 5.81 -10.45 -3.43
CA PRO A 505 6.13 -9.03 -3.47
C PRO A 505 5.84 -8.37 -2.12
N PHE A 506 6.52 -7.25 -1.83
CA PHE A 506 6.19 -6.39 -0.70
C PHE A 506 5.78 -5.00 -1.21
N PRO A 507 4.58 -4.50 -0.85
CA PRO A 507 3.55 -5.16 -0.04
C PRO A 507 2.93 -6.39 -0.75
N PRO A 508 2.42 -7.40 0.00
CA PRO A 508 1.82 -8.59 -0.58
C PRO A 508 0.56 -8.20 -1.36
N GLU A 509 0.54 -8.57 -2.63
CA GLU A 509 -0.58 -8.34 -3.51
C GLU A 509 -1.71 -9.31 -3.20
N VAL A 510 -2.87 -8.80 -2.79
CA VAL A 510 -4.07 -9.62 -2.60
C VAL A 510 -4.90 -9.55 -3.88
N PRO A 511 -4.97 -10.62 -4.67
CA PRO A 511 -5.82 -10.62 -5.84
C PRO A 511 -7.30 -10.58 -5.43
N ARG A 512 -8.09 -9.72 -6.08
CA ARG A 512 -9.55 -9.70 -5.94
C ARG A 512 -10.18 -10.94 -6.56
N VAL A 513 -9.61 -11.45 -7.65
CA VAL A 513 -10.07 -12.68 -8.30
C VAL A 513 -9.12 -13.84 -7.95
N LEU A 514 -9.60 -14.80 -7.17
CA LEU A 514 -8.82 -15.96 -6.76
C LEU A 514 -8.95 -17.07 -7.82
N LYS A 515 -7.84 -17.35 -8.51
CA LYS A 515 -7.77 -18.40 -9.54
C LYS A 515 -7.43 -19.79 -8.99
N HIS A 516 -6.91 -19.84 -7.78
CA HIS A 516 -6.48 -21.09 -7.15
C HIS A 516 -7.42 -21.49 -6.03
N ARG A 517 -7.91 -22.73 -6.09
CA ARG A 517 -8.83 -23.31 -5.09
C ARG A 517 -8.29 -23.22 -3.67
N TYR A 518 -6.99 -23.47 -3.44
CA TYR A 518 -6.42 -23.43 -2.10
C TYR A 518 -6.49 -22.03 -1.46
N LEU A 519 -6.40 -20.96 -2.26
CA LEU A 519 -6.56 -19.58 -1.78
C LEU A 519 -8.01 -19.30 -1.41
N ALA A 520 -8.96 -19.73 -2.25
CA ALA A 520 -10.38 -19.58 -2.01
C ALA A 520 -10.86 -20.34 -0.75
N GLN A 521 -10.23 -21.48 -0.44
CA GLN A 521 -10.54 -22.25 0.77
C GLN A 521 -10.29 -21.49 2.07
N TYR A 522 -9.34 -20.55 2.12
CA TYR A 522 -9.13 -19.71 3.31
C TYR A 522 -10.36 -18.85 3.62
N LEU A 523 -11.00 -18.31 2.58
CA LEU A 523 -12.24 -17.54 2.73
C LEU A 523 -13.44 -18.47 3.00
N GLN A 524 -13.53 -19.59 2.27
CA GLN A 524 -14.64 -20.55 2.39
C GLN A 524 -14.77 -21.12 3.82
N ARG A 525 -13.65 -21.44 4.48
CA ARG A 525 -13.63 -21.96 5.86
C ARG A 525 -14.09 -20.94 6.91
N ARG A 526 -14.12 -19.66 6.55
CA ARG A 526 -14.47 -18.54 7.42
C ARG A 526 -15.83 -17.92 7.05
N VAL A 527 -16.62 -18.56 6.18
CA VAL A 527 -17.98 -18.10 5.86
C VAL A 527 -18.87 -18.22 7.10
N VAL A 528 -19.54 -17.12 7.43
CA VAL A 528 -20.45 -17.04 8.58
C VAL A 528 -21.92 -16.99 8.16
N SER A 529 -22.21 -16.51 6.95
CA SER A 529 -23.57 -16.41 6.41
C SER A 529 -23.60 -16.42 4.90
#